data_AF-A0A5E4X480-F1
#
_entry.id   AF-A0A5E4X480-F1
#
_cell.length_a   1.000
_cell.length_b   1.000
_cell.length_c   1.000
_cell.angle_alpha   90.00
_cell.angle_beta   90.00
_cell.angle_gamma   90.00
#
_symmetry.space_group_name_H-M   'P 1'
#
loop_
_entity.id
_entity.type
_entity.pdbx_description
1 polymer ?
#
loop_
_entity_poly.entity_id
_entity_poly.type
_entity_poly.pdbx_seq_one_letter_code
_entity_poly.pdbx_strand_id
1 'polypeptide(L)'
;MSEAKRYPAPKMVDRTCKRCKKPFQARAADVKRGWGLFCSKSCKAIKQEARTGQYAAFIERGQNSSEDREASYDAAYDEITGGWDEGGWRDDDSGVTTVRGAA
;
A
#
# COMPACT_ATOMS: atom_id res chain seq x y z
N MET A 1 -26.84 -0.82 23.33
CA MET A 1 -26.55 0.30 22.41
C MET A 1 -25.14 0.80 22.70
N SER A 2 -24.12 0.27 22.02
CA SER A 2 -22.72 0.64 22.30
C SER A 2 -22.40 2.01 21.72
N GLU A 3 -21.95 2.92 22.57
CA GLU A 3 -21.54 4.27 22.23
C GLU A 3 -20.32 4.25 21.29
N ALA A 4 -20.44 4.87 20.11
CA ALA A 4 -19.38 4.89 19.12
C ALA A 4 -18.21 5.75 19.61
N LYS A 5 -17.02 5.15 19.72
CA LYS A 5 -15.80 5.81 20.17
C LYS A 5 -15.38 6.90 19.17
N ARG A 6 -15.61 8.18 19.51
CA ARG A 6 -15.12 9.33 18.73
C ARG A 6 -13.66 9.63 19.08
N TYR A 7 -12.78 9.61 18.08
CA TYR A 7 -11.41 10.09 18.22
C TYR A 7 -11.35 11.61 17.96
N PRO A 8 -10.60 12.38 18.77
CA PRO A 8 -10.43 13.80 18.53
C PRO A 8 -9.68 14.05 17.22
N ALA A 9 -10.03 15.14 16.54
CA ALA A 9 -9.37 15.54 15.31
C ALA A 9 -7.86 15.79 15.56
N PRO A 10 -6.99 15.39 14.62
CA PRO A 10 -5.56 15.60 14.77
C PRO A 10 -5.18 17.09 14.66
N LYS A 11 -4.26 17.53 15.50
CA LYS A 11 -3.70 18.89 15.43
C LYS A 11 -2.81 19.03 14.19
N MET A 12 -3.06 20.07 13.38
CA MET A 12 -2.32 20.40 12.16
C MET A 12 -1.31 21.54 12.43
N VAL A 13 -0.17 21.53 11.74
CA VAL A 13 0.88 22.55 11.81
C VAL A 13 1.38 22.91 10.41
N ASP A 14 1.64 24.19 10.18
CA ASP A 14 2.16 24.70 8.90
C ASP A 14 3.67 24.45 8.79
N ARG A 15 4.10 23.94 7.63
CA ARG A 15 5.46 23.50 7.35
C ARG A 15 5.84 23.81 5.91
N THR A 16 7.14 23.93 5.66
CA THR A 16 7.68 24.13 4.30
C THR A 16 8.30 22.84 3.78
N CYS A 17 7.94 22.44 2.56
CA CYS A 17 8.47 21.23 1.94
C CYS A 17 9.96 21.37 1.63
N LYS A 18 10.80 20.42 2.07
CA LYS A 18 12.25 20.44 1.83
C LYS A 18 12.67 20.30 0.36
N ARG A 19 11.77 19.86 -0.53
CA ARG A 19 12.03 19.71 -1.98
C ARG A 19 11.50 20.89 -2.79
N CYS A 20 10.18 21.11 -2.79
CA CYS A 20 9.57 22.16 -3.64
C CYS A 20 9.42 23.51 -2.94
N LYS A 21 9.77 23.61 -1.65
CA LYS A 21 9.67 24.85 -0.85
C LYS A 21 8.24 25.41 -0.71
N LYS A 22 7.22 24.68 -1.13
CA LYS A 22 5.81 25.07 -0.96
C LYS A 22 5.37 24.88 0.51
N PRO A 23 4.54 25.79 1.05
CA PRO A 23 3.91 25.60 2.35
C PRO A 23 2.89 24.45 2.29
N PHE A 24 2.76 23.70 3.37
CA PHE A 24 1.78 22.62 3.53
C PHE A 24 1.46 22.38 5.00
N GLN A 25 0.33 21.73 5.27
CA GLN A 25 -0.09 21.37 6.62
C GLN A 25 0.25 19.92 6.92
N ALA A 26 0.85 19.67 8.08
CA ALA A 26 1.21 18.33 8.55
C ALA A 26 0.61 18.09 9.95
N ARG A 27 0.33 16.83 10.30
CA ARG A 27 -0.10 16.51 11.68
C ARG A 27 1.06 16.73 12.64
N ALA A 28 0.79 17.38 13.77
CA ALA A 28 1.80 17.63 14.81
C ALA A 28 2.48 16.35 15.30
N ALA A 29 1.72 15.25 15.40
CA ALA A 29 2.24 13.94 15.79
C ALA A 29 3.25 13.38 14.76
N ASP A 30 2.96 13.52 13.47
CA ASP A 30 3.86 13.04 12.42
C ASP A 30 5.13 13.89 12.37
N VAL A 31 5.00 15.21 12.57
CA VAL A 31 6.16 16.12 12.67
C VAL A 31 7.05 15.77 13.86
N LYS A 32 6.47 15.47 15.04
CA LYS A 32 7.23 15.05 16.23
C LYS A 32 8.00 13.75 16.00
N ARG A 33 7.47 12.85 15.17
CA ARG A 33 8.13 11.60 14.76
C ARG A 33 9.17 11.80 13.65
N GLY A 34 9.27 12.99 13.05
CA GLY A 34 10.11 13.27 11.88
C GLY A 34 9.46 13.01 10.52
N TRP A 35 8.19 12.58 10.49
CA TRP A 35 7.41 12.24 9.30
C TRP A 35 6.59 13.47 8.81
N GLY A 36 7.23 14.61 8.57
CA GLY A 36 6.52 15.84 8.20
C GLY A 36 7.38 16.81 7.42
N LEU A 37 8.25 16.30 6.56
CA LEU A 37 9.31 17.04 5.87
C LEU A 37 8.96 17.41 4.42
N PHE A 38 7.98 16.72 3.84
CA PHE A 38 7.61 16.80 2.43
C PHE A 38 6.10 16.92 2.30
N CYS A 39 5.64 17.69 1.32
CA CYS A 39 4.20 17.92 1.10
C CYS A 39 3.48 16.75 0.42
N SER A 40 4.19 15.83 -0.21
CA SER A 40 3.61 14.69 -0.94
C SER A 40 4.55 13.49 -0.96
N LYS A 41 3.97 12.29 -1.17
CA LYS A 41 4.73 11.05 -1.37
C LYS A 41 5.72 11.18 -2.54
N SER A 42 5.29 11.79 -3.64
CA SER A 42 6.13 12.01 -4.81
C SER A 42 7.38 12.83 -4.49
N CYS A 43 7.29 13.83 -3.61
CA CYS A 43 8.45 14.66 -3.31
C CYS A 43 9.40 14.13 -2.27
N LYS A 44 8.90 13.26 -1.39
CA LYS A 44 9.77 12.37 -0.63
C LYS A 44 10.51 11.41 -1.57
N ALA A 45 9.80 10.76 -2.49
CA ALA A 45 10.36 9.79 -3.42
C ALA A 45 11.47 10.40 -4.30
N ILE A 46 11.22 11.54 -4.95
CA ILE A 46 12.24 12.23 -5.76
C ILE A 46 13.50 12.54 -4.95
N LYS A 47 13.35 13.05 -3.72
CA LYS A 47 14.49 13.39 -2.89
C LYS A 47 15.24 12.15 -2.39
N GLN A 48 14.52 11.04 -2.18
CA GLN A 48 15.09 9.76 -1.81
C GLN A 48 15.85 9.15 -2.99
N GLU A 49 15.25 9.10 -4.19
CA GLU A 49 15.89 8.58 -5.40
C GLU A 49 17.16 9.35 -5.75
N ALA A 50 17.13 10.68 -5.66
CA ALA A 50 18.34 11.50 -5.86
C ALA A 50 19.48 11.17 -4.87
N ARG A 51 19.18 10.54 -3.73
CA ARG A 51 20.18 10.12 -2.74
C ARG A 51 20.62 8.67 -2.91
N THR A 52 19.69 7.77 -3.24
CA THR A 52 19.92 6.33 -3.15
C THR A 52 19.98 5.61 -4.49
N GLY A 53 19.48 6.22 -5.58
CA GLY A 53 19.48 5.64 -6.93
C GLY A 53 18.80 4.27 -7.03
N GLN A 54 17.89 3.94 -6.12
CA GLN A 54 17.37 2.57 -5.97
C GLN A 54 16.50 2.18 -7.15
N TYR A 55 15.68 3.12 -7.63
CA TYR A 55 14.87 2.93 -8.82
C TYR A 55 15.75 2.77 -10.06
N ALA A 56 16.79 3.59 -10.22
CA ALA A 56 17.72 3.46 -11.36
C ALA A 56 18.41 2.08 -11.37
N ALA A 57 18.95 1.66 -10.23
CA ALA A 57 19.58 0.34 -10.08
C ALA A 57 18.59 -0.83 -10.29
N PHE A 58 17.32 -0.66 -9.90
CA PHE A 58 16.27 -1.64 -10.17
C PHE A 58 15.97 -1.74 -11.67
N ILE A 59 15.85 -0.61 -12.37
CA ILE A 59 15.63 -0.59 -13.83
C ILE A 59 16.82 -1.21 -14.56
N GLU A 60 18.05 -0.90 -14.18
CA GLU A 60 19.25 -1.52 -14.75
C GLU A 60 19.26 -3.05 -14.57
N ARG A 61 18.79 -3.54 -13.42
CA ARG A 61 18.64 -4.99 -13.18
C ARG A 61 17.47 -5.60 -13.96
N GLY A 62 16.38 -4.85 -14.14
CA GLY A 62 15.12 -5.30 -14.73
C GLY A 62 15.04 -5.21 -16.26
N GLN A 63 16.03 -4.63 -16.94
CA GLN A 63 16.10 -4.60 -18.41
C GLN A 63 16.30 -5.99 -19.08
N ASN A 64 16.22 -7.07 -18.30
CA ASN A 64 16.22 -8.46 -18.76
C ASN A 64 14.96 -9.23 -18.26
N SER A 65 13.73 -8.68 -18.27
CA SER A 65 12.61 -9.46 -17.70
C SER A 65 11.17 -9.18 -18.15
N SER A 66 10.90 -8.35 -19.17
CA SER A 66 9.50 -8.20 -19.61
C SER A 66 8.98 -9.46 -20.30
N GLU A 67 9.83 -10.10 -21.10
CA GLU A 67 9.46 -11.29 -21.87
C GLU A 67 9.44 -12.56 -20.97
N ASP A 68 10.40 -12.68 -20.04
CA ASP A 68 10.49 -13.84 -19.15
C ASP A 68 9.38 -13.87 -18.07
N ARG A 69 8.90 -12.69 -17.64
CA ARG A 69 7.88 -12.59 -16.58
C ARG A 69 6.48 -12.94 -17.09
N GLU A 70 6.11 -12.50 -18.30
CA GLU A 70 4.82 -12.86 -18.91
C GLU A 70 4.77 -14.36 -19.21
N ALA A 71 5.84 -14.92 -19.78
CA ALA A 71 5.95 -16.37 -19.98
C ALA A 71 5.84 -17.17 -18.67
N SER A 72 6.43 -16.67 -17.56
CA SER A 72 6.29 -17.32 -16.25
C SER A 72 4.87 -17.23 -15.68
N TYR A 73 4.15 -16.15 -15.97
CA TYR A 73 2.81 -15.93 -15.46
C TYR A 73 1.80 -16.75 -16.26
N ASP A 74 1.92 -16.80 -17.59
CA ASP A 74 1.07 -17.65 -18.44
C ASP A 74 1.30 -19.14 -18.14
N ALA A 75 2.56 -19.57 -17.98
CA ALA A 75 2.86 -20.96 -17.61
C ALA A 75 2.35 -21.32 -16.20
N ALA A 76 2.55 -20.44 -15.21
CA ALA A 76 2.03 -20.67 -13.86
C ALA A 76 0.51 -20.57 -13.79
N TYR A 77 -0.12 -19.70 -14.59
CA TYR A 77 -1.57 -19.57 -14.67
C TYR A 77 -2.18 -20.79 -15.36
N ASP A 78 -1.59 -21.33 -16.43
CA ASP A 78 -2.05 -22.58 -17.04
C ASP A 78 -1.84 -23.78 -16.10
N GLU A 79 -0.74 -23.84 -15.34
CA GLU A 79 -0.53 -24.87 -14.31
C GLU A 79 -1.54 -24.77 -13.16
N ILE A 80 -1.81 -23.55 -12.69
CA ILE A 80 -2.74 -23.32 -11.58
C ILE A 80 -4.18 -23.46 -12.05
N THR A 81 -4.55 -22.98 -13.25
CA THR A 81 -5.94 -22.88 -13.75
C THR A 81 -6.36 -23.98 -14.73
N GLY A 82 -5.43 -24.78 -15.26
CA GLY A 82 -5.69 -25.93 -16.14
C GLY A 82 -6.46 -27.09 -15.49
N GLY A 83 -6.95 -26.91 -14.26
CA GLY A 83 -7.83 -27.82 -13.54
C GLY A 83 -9.00 -27.13 -12.82
N TRP A 84 -9.37 -25.89 -13.21
CA TRP A 84 -10.46 -25.12 -12.60
C TRP A 84 -11.81 -25.29 -13.33
N ASP A 85 -12.12 -26.51 -13.77
CA ASP A 85 -13.43 -26.80 -14.39
C ASP A 85 -14.44 -27.45 -13.43
N GLU A 86 -14.21 -27.44 -12.12
CA GLU A 86 -15.25 -27.84 -11.14
C GLU A 86 -15.15 -27.03 -9.83
N GLY A 87 -15.76 -25.85 -9.80
CA GLY A 87 -16.06 -25.14 -8.56
C GLY A 87 -15.37 -23.80 -8.38
N GLY A 88 -15.69 -22.84 -9.26
CA GLY A 88 -15.33 -21.44 -9.09
C GLY A 88 -15.81 -20.84 -7.77
N TRP A 89 -15.21 -19.70 -7.41
CA TRP A 89 -15.50 -18.86 -6.25
C TRP A 89 -16.96 -18.97 -5.82
N ARG A 90 -17.19 -19.59 -4.65
CA ARG A 90 -18.50 -19.52 -4.01
C ARG A 90 -18.72 -18.08 -3.58
N ASP A 91 -19.57 -17.38 -4.32
CA ASP A 91 -20.22 -16.13 -3.89
C ASP A 91 -21.25 -16.42 -2.77
N ASP A 92 -20.88 -17.21 -1.76
CA ASP A 92 -21.72 -17.45 -0.58
C ASP A 92 -21.16 -16.66 0.61
N ASP A 93 -21.54 -15.38 0.66
CA ASP A 93 -21.56 -14.55 1.87
C ASP A 93 -22.62 -15.07 2.86
N SER A 94 -22.62 -16.37 3.18
CA SER A 94 -23.48 -16.94 4.22
C SER A 94 -22.68 -17.08 5.52
N GLY A 95 -22.34 -15.93 6.09
CA GLY A 95 -21.97 -15.84 7.49
C GLY A 95 -23.12 -16.38 8.36
N VAL A 96 -23.04 -17.66 8.76
CA VAL A 96 -23.78 -18.18 9.91
C VAL A 96 -22.81 -18.38 11.07
N THR A 97 -22.58 -17.29 11.79
CA THR A 97 -22.23 -17.42 13.21
C THR A 97 -23.50 -17.85 13.93
N THR A 98 -23.51 -19.04 14.53
CA THR A 98 -24.00 -19.22 15.90
C THR A 98 -23.28 -20.43 16.50
N VAL A 99 -22.17 -20.14 17.15
CA VAL A 99 -21.70 -20.97 18.27
C VAL A 99 -22.59 -20.67 19.48
N ARG A 100 -23.22 -21.69 20.04
CA ARG A 100 -23.31 -21.93 21.50
C ARG A 100 -24.12 -23.18 21.80
N GLY A 101 -23.47 -24.15 22.46
CA GLY A 101 -24.13 -25.25 23.15
C GLY A 101 -24.73 -24.85 24.50
N ALA A 102 -25.63 -25.71 24.98
CA ALA A 102 -26.16 -25.94 26.34
C ALA A 102 -27.54 -26.60 26.13
N ALA A 103 -27.97 -27.67 26.80
CA ALA A 103 -27.45 -28.49 27.89
C ALA A 103 -28.06 -29.90 27.74
#